data_AF-A0A7L9BN76-F1
#
_entry.id   AF-A0A7L9BN76-F1
#
_cell.length_a   1.000
_cell.length_b   1.000
_cell.length_c   1.000
_cell.angle_alpha   90.00
_cell.angle_beta   90.00
_cell.angle_gamma   90.00
#
_symmetry.space_group_name_H-M   'P 1'
#
loop_
_entity.id
_entity.type
_entity.pdbx_description
1 polymer ?
#
loop_
_entity_poly.entity_id
_entity_poly.type
_entity_poly.pdbx_seq_one_letter_code
_entity_poly.pdbx_strand_id
1 'polypeptide(L)'
;MTRLHRRAMVAAALMGAWAGLALAQVAAPIGNSAGDGAAADGSSGGVRGQGVPVRFDSLRVMRVTPRGEVPPEWPDNGGIGPREGRCNIVSNLSDANFEGGSFVLQAGMAQGEMFAATYTLLASDFPIRHQLTEVIVGTDRTSVETTMRWSLLFYSGEPTTGTLVDQISSDGELLPHIVIPPGTNGVNLQFLIDPGDPEQLIIPNNGSNRFTVAFRIDGLNAPPANPCTQAPDPRRNSFLATDTGGLQNGTANWLFGLNCGPIGCPSNGGWARFSQLIVGCRPTGDWVSRTTWSSVDCTPGVGACCLPGGGCDQMTVGDCQSIGGTFQGDGSSCVNANCPEPSGACCFSNGFCSVVTQSVCAGAGGRFAGANTNCGTGNTCPTGACCLPTGECVPGLLSGECAAQGGLFRGVGSNCAGADCPQPTGACCFPNGFCGELTEAVCQGAGGAWAGAFTTCVDSNQNGRADVCESGCAADFNDDGFVDFFDADAFVACFEGVECPPGKTADFNNDGFVDFFDLDEFIAAFEAGC
;
A
#
# COMPACT_ATOMS: atom_id res chain seq x y z
N MET A 1 -25.32 47.82 5.10
CA MET A 1 -26.37 48.59 4.40
C MET A 1 -27.48 47.64 4.00
N THR A 2 -28.60 47.74 4.69
CA THR A 2 -29.84 46.97 4.51
C THR A 2 -30.63 47.43 3.30
N ARG A 3 -31.11 46.51 2.44
CA ARG A 3 -32.44 46.63 1.80
C ARG A 3 -33.10 45.26 1.63
N LEU A 4 -34.09 45.02 2.48
CA LEU A 4 -35.31 44.26 2.17
C LEU A 4 -35.94 44.78 0.87
N HIS A 5 -36.64 43.93 0.11
CA HIS A 5 -38.03 44.15 -0.29
C HIS A 5 -38.76 42.82 -0.55
N ARG A 6 -40.08 42.86 -0.31
CA ARG A 6 -41.03 41.77 -0.03
C ARG A 6 -42.02 41.58 -1.20
N ARG A 7 -42.57 40.35 -1.29
CA ARG A 7 -43.92 39.94 -1.81
C ARG A 7 -44.10 39.97 -3.35
N ALA A 8 -44.91 39.13 -4.00
CA ALA A 8 -46.14 38.43 -3.61
C ALA A 8 -46.39 37.13 -4.42
N MET A 9 -47.19 36.24 -3.85
CA MET A 9 -47.83 35.07 -4.46
C MET A 9 -48.91 35.45 -5.48
N VAL A 10 -49.08 34.65 -6.54
CA VAL A 10 -50.41 34.35 -7.13
C VAL A 10 -50.43 32.87 -7.52
N ALA A 11 -51.36 32.13 -6.94
CA ALA A 11 -51.76 30.79 -7.35
C ALA A 11 -52.91 30.89 -8.35
N ALA A 12 -52.91 30.07 -9.41
CA ALA A 12 -54.08 29.80 -10.22
C ALA A 12 -54.09 28.32 -10.61
N ALA A 13 -55.04 27.59 -10.01
CA ALA A 13 -55.42 26.25 -10.38
C ALA A 13 -56.44 26.31 -11.53
N LEU A 14 -56.32 25.40 -12.50
CA LEU A 14 -57.43 25.03 -13.39
C LEU A 14 -57.32 23.53 -13.72
N MET A 15 -58.28 22.77 -13.19
CA MET A 15 -58.61 21.40 -13.58
C MET A 15 -59.32 21.42 -14.95
N GLY A 16 -59.03 20.43 -15.80
CA GLY A 16 -59.77 20.15 -17.03
C GLY A 16 -59.54 18.71 -17.46
N ALA A 17 -60.62 18.01 -17.75
CA ALA A 17 -60.76 16.56 -17.71
C ALA A 17 -60.94 15.94 -19.12
N TRP A 18 -60.43 14.71 -19.27
CA TRP A 18 -60.98 13.55 -20.00
C TRP A 18 -60.74 13.29 -21.52
N ALA A 19 -60.75 11.97 -21.79
CA ALA A 19 -60.78 11.19 -23.04
C ALA A 19 -59.40 10.86 -23.64
N GLY A 20 -58.93 9.61 -23.75
CA GLY A 20 -59.60 8.31 -23.80
C GLY A 20 -59.76 7.84 -25.24
N LEU A 21 -58.72 7.26 -25.85
CA LEU A 21 -58.84 6.43 -27.05
C LEU A 21 -57.66 5.45 -27.15
N ALA A 22 -58.01 4.16 -27.05
CA ALA A 22 -57.17 3.01 -27.39
C ALA A 22 -57.45 2.58 -28.84
N LEU A 23 -56.46 1.96 -29.49
CA LEU A 23 -56.46 1.04 -30.66
C LEU A 23 -55.06 1.15 -31.29
N ALA A 24 -54.37 0.13 -31.80
CA ALA A 24 -54.46 -1.32 -31.79
C ALA A 24 -53.08 -1.82 -32.30
N GLN A 25 -52.64 -2.98 -31.84
CA GLN A 25 -51.45 -3.65 -32.37
C GLN A 25 -51.71 -4.24 -33.76
N VAL A 26 -50.75 -4.12 -34.67
CA VAL A 26 -50.54 -5.08 -35.76
C VAL A 26 -49.03 -5.32 -35.89
N ALA A 27 -48.63 -6.57 -35.63
CA ALA A 27 -47.33 -7.11 -35.97
C ALA A 27 -47.50 -7.99 -37.21
N ALA A 28 -46.57 -7.88 -38.18
CA ALA A 28 -46.11 -9.02 -38.98
C ALA A 28 -44.82 -8.67 -39.76
N PRO A 29 -43.97 -9.68 -40.06
CA PRO A 29 -42.52 -9.52 -40.28
C PRO A 29 -42.09 -9.77 -41.73
N ILE A 30 -40.98 -9.19 -42.20
CA ILE A 30 -40.22 -9.76 -43.34
C ILE A 30 -38.74 -9.32 -43.27
N GLY A 31 -37.81 -10.24 -43.54
CA GLY A 31 -36.38 -10.13 -43.25
C GLY A 31 -35.43 -9.78 -44.41
N ASN A 32 -34.14 -9.80 -44.05
CA ASN A 32 -32.88 -9.84 -44.80
C ASN A 32 -32.69 -8.99 -46.08
N SER A 33 -31.67 -8.13 -46.07
CA SER A 33 -30.42 -8.35 -46.84
C SER A 33 -29.40 -7.23 -46.60
N ALA A 34 -28.13 -7.62 -46.62
CA ALA A 34 -26.95 -6.76 -46.60
C ALA A 34 -26.73 -6.07 -47.95
N GLY A 35 -26.08 -4.90 -47.94
CA GLY A 35 -25.46 -4.31 -49.14
C GLY A 35 -25.51 -2.78 -49.22
N ASP A 36 -24.35 -2.17 -48.93
CA ASP A 36 -23.75 -1.00 -49.59
C ASP A 36 -24.36 0.42 -49.50
N GLY A 37 -23.56 1.27 -48.85
CA GLY A 37 -23.09 2.57 -49.37
C GLY A 37 -24.12 3.52 -49.99
N ALA A 38 -24.67 4.42 -49.18
CA ALA A 38 -25.32 5.62 -49.68
C ALA A 38 -24.63 6.87 -49.11
N ALA A 39 -24.09 7.68 -50.03
CA ALA A 39 -23.53 8.99 -49.81
C ALA A 39 -24.52 9.90 -49.08
N ALA A 40 -24.04 10.61 -48.05
CA ALA A 40 -24.81 11.64 -47.37
C ALA A 40 -25.02 12.85 -48.30
N ASP A 41 -26.26 13.01 -48.73
CA ASP A 41 -26.79 14.17 -49.44
C ASP A 41 -26.68 15.43 -48.55
N GLY A 42 -26.15 16.49 -49.15
CA GLY A 42 -26.00 17.80 -48.54
C GLY A 42 -27.28 18.60 -48.62
N SER A 43 -28.25 18.32 -47.73
CA SER A 43 -29.19 19.32 -47.21
C SER A 43 -30.15 18.68 -46.20
N SER A 44 -29.80 18.72 -44.91
CA SER A 44 -30.81 18.63 -43.86
C SER A 44 -30.36 19.45 -42.66
N GLY A 45 -31.21 20.37 -42.22
CA GLY A 45 -31.05 21.06 -40.94
C GLY A 45 -31.06 20.00 -39.84
N GLY A 46 -29.87 19.56 -39.43
CA GLY A 46 -29.69 18.47 -38.49
C GLY A 46 -30.32 18.81 -37.16
N VAL A 47 -31.13 17.89 -36.65
CA VAL A 47 -31.54 17.87 -35.24
C VAL A 47 -30.25 17.91 -34.40
N ARG A 48 -30.21 18.76 -33.36
CA ARG A 48 -29.06 19.00 -32.46
C ARG A 48 -28.49 17.75 -31.73
N GLY A 49 -28.90 16.54 -32.09
CA GLY A 49 -28.53 15.28 -31.45
C GLY A 49 -27.75 14.29 -32.30
N GLN A 50 -27.27 14.66 -33.50
CA GLN A 50 -26.50 13.70 -34.31
C GLN A 50 -25.04 13.65 -33.87
N GLY A 51 -24.69 12.58 -33.16
CA GLY A 51 -23.31 12.16 -32.99
C GLY A 51 -22.72 11.70 -34.33
N VAL A 52 -21.46 12.03 -34.58
CA VAL A 52 -20.72 11.66 -35.79
C VAL A 52 -19.67 10.61 -35.42
N PRO A 53 -19.85 9.34 -35.82
CA PRO A 53 -18.85 8.30 -35.58
C PRO A 53 -17.55 8.61 -36.33
N VAL A 54 -16.43 8.52 -35.63
CA VAL A 54 -15.09 8.75 -36.17
C VAL A 54 -14.13 7.69 -35.67
N ARG A 55 -13.03 7.53 -36.40
CA ARG A 55 -11.89 6.73 -35.97
C ARG A 55 -10.62 7.56 -36.15
N PHE A 56 -9.83 7.64 -35.09
CA PHE A 56 -8.51 8.30 -35.12
C PHE A 56 -7.43 7.23 -35.02
N ASP A 57 -6.45 7.27 -35.93
CA ASP A 57 -5.29 6.38 -35.89
C ASP A 57 -4.38 6.73 -34.71
N SER A 58 -4.28 8.02 -34.40
CA SER A 58 -3.62 8.54 -33.20
C SER A 58 -4.27 9.86 -32.79
N LEU A 59 -4.08 10.23 -31.53
CA LEU A 59 -4.49 11.52 -31.00
C LEU A 59 -3.27 12.43 -30.81
N ARG A 60 -3.31 13.63 -31.36
CA ARG A 60 -2.28 14.64 -31.05
C ARG A 60 -2.45 15.07 -29.61
N VAL A 61 -1.42 14.90 -28.78
CA VAL A 61 -1.43 15.38 -27.41
C VAL A 61 -1.18 16.89 -27.39
N MET A 62 -2.05 17.63 -26.74
CA MET A 62 -1.92 19.07 -26.48
C MET A 62 -1.81 19.26 -24.97
N ARG A 63 -0.60 19.49 -24.47
CA ARG A 63 -0.32 19.58 -23.04
C ARG A 63 -0.20 21.04 -22.60
N VAL A 64 -1.02 21.42 -21.63
CA VAL A 64 -1.07 22.79 -21.12
C VAL A 64 -1.04 22.82 -19.60
N THR A 65 -0.39 23.84 -19.05
CA THR A 65 -0.36 24.17 -17.62
C THR A 65 -0.99 25.54 -17.40
N PRO A 66 -1.36 25.92 -16.16
CA PRO A 66 -1.67 27.32 -15.84
C PRO A 66 -0.58 28.32 -16.24
N ARG A 67 0.68 27.85 -16.41
CA ARG A 67 1.83 28.65 -16.87
C ARG A 67 2.05 28.59 -18.38
N GLY A 68 1.14 27.96 -19.12
CA GLY A 68 1.11 27.87 -20.57
C GLY A 68 1.48 26.51 -21.16
N GLU A 69 1.76 26.48 -22.46
CA GLU A 69 2.10 25.26 -23.20
C GLU A 69 3.44 24.67 -22.76
N VAL A 70 3.48 23.35 -22.61
CA VAL A 70 4.70 22.63 -22.26
C VAL A 70 5.43 22.20 -23.53
N PRO A 71 6.68 22.63 -23.78
CA PRO A 71 7.44 22.22 -24.96
C PRO A 71 7.60 20.70 -25.03
N PRO A 72 7.54 20.08 -26.23
CA PRO A 72 7.70 18.63 -26.42
C PRO A 72 9.05 18.06 -25.94
N GLU A 73 10.05 18.94 -25.78
CA GLU A 73 11.44 18.60 -25.46
C GLU A 73 11.75 18.61 -23.95
N TRP A 74 10.77 18.86 -23.09
CA TRP A 74 11.00 18.86 -21.65
C TRP A 74 11.17 17.41 -21.14
N PRO A 75 12.28 17.06 -20.48
CA PRO A 75 12.51 15.68 -20.03
C PRO A 75 11.47 15.26 -19.00
N ASP A 76 10.90 14.08 -19.17
CA ASP A 76 9.99 13.43 -18.21
C ASP A 76 10.58 13.29 -16.79
N ASN A 77 11.88 13.53 -16.62
CA ASN A 77 12.63 13.44 -15.37
C ASN A 77 12.67 14.73 -14.52
N GLY A 78 11.78 15.70 -14.75
CA GLY A 78 11.92 17.02 -14.11
C GLY A 78 10.69 17.85 -13.81
N GLY A 79 9.47 17.41 -14.14
CA GLY A 79 8.32 17.97 -13.41
C GLY A 79 6.94 18.00 -14.04
N ILE A 80 6.73 17.81 -15.34
CA ILE A 80 5.40 18.01 -15.95
C ILE A 80 5.02 16.89 -16.94
N GLY A 81 5.06 15.65 -16.45
CA GLY A 81 4.22 14.55 -16.96
C GLY A 81 3.17 14.20 -15.88
N PRO A 82 2.19 13.31 -16.15
CA PRO A 82 1.47 12.63 -15.07
C PRO A 82 2.52 11.91 -14.24
N ARG A 83 3.02 12.56 -13.17
CA ARG A 83 4.20 12.07 -12.47
C ARG A 83 3.85 10.70 -11.92
N GLU A 84 4.50 9.65 -12.42
CA GLU A 84 4.41 8.34 -11.81
C GLU A 84 4.85 8.45 -10.35
N GLY A 85 3.88 8.21 -9.48
CA GLY A 85 3.98 8.28 -8.03
C GLY A 85 2.67 7.70 -7.51
N ARG A 86 2.71 6.87 -6.47
CA ARG A 86 1.55 6.01 -6.13
C ARG A 86 0.40 6.76 -5.43
N CYS A 87 0.44 8.11 -5.46
CA CYS A 87 -0.60 9.05 -5.07
C CYS A 87 -1.48 9.55 -6.22
N ASN A 88 -1.37 9.02 -7.45
CA ASN A 88 -2.17 9.47 -8.61
C ASN A 88 -3.33 8.52 -8.89
N ILE A 89 -4.53 8.92 -8.51
CA ILE A 89 -5.75 8.14 -8.74
C ILE A 89 -6.46 8.71 -9.97
N VAL A 90 -6.74 7.85 -10.95
CA VAL A 90 -7.46 8.22 -12.17
C VAL A 90 -8.95 7.94 -11.99
N SER A 91 -9.77 8.97 -12.12
CA SER A 91 -11.22 8.84 -12.25
C SER A 91 -11.64 9.00 -13.70
N ASN A 92 -12.27 7.95 -14.24
CA ASN A 92 -12.71 7.86 -15.63
C ASN A 92 -14.10 7.20 -15.66
N LEU A 93 -14.99 7.69 -16.53
CA LEU A 93 -16.33 7.15 -16.75
C LEU A 93 -16.52 6.62 -18.17
N SER A 94 -15.48 6.63 -18.99
CA SER A 94 -15.50 6.15 -20.36
C SER A 94 -14.56 4.95 -20.53
N ASP A 95 -14.90 4.04 -21.44
CA ASP A 95 -14.06 2.90 -21.81
C ASP A 95 -13.10 3.21 -22.99
N ALA A 96 -13.12 4.45 -23.49
CA ALA A 96 -12.30 4.85 -24.63
C ALA A 96 -10.79 4.87 -24.32
N ASN A 97 -9.99 4.58 -25.35
CA ASN A 97 -8.53 4.75 -25.33
C ASN A 97 -8.17 6.22 -25.61
N PHE A 98 -7.25 6.79 -24.84
CA PHE A 98 -6.77 8.18 -24.96
C PHE A 98 -5.56 8.34 -25.91
N GLU A 99 -5.17 7.28 -26.62
CA GLU A 99 -4.10 7.29 -27.64
C GLU A 99 -4.64 7.29 -29.09
N GLY A 100 -5.89 6.86 -29.29
CA GLY A 100 -6.52 6.64 -30.59
C GLY A 100 -7.66 5.63 -30.49
N GLY A 101 -8.41 5.42 -31.57
CA GLY A 101 -9.55 4.49 -31.58
C GLY A 101 -10.84 5.07 -32.16
N SER A 102 -11.96 4.46 -31.80
CA SER A 102 -13.29 4.85 -32.28
C SER A 102 -14.00 5.75 -31.27
N PHE A 103 -14.64 6.80 -31.76
CA PHE A 103 -15.34 7.79 -30.95
C PHE A 103 -16.62 8.26 -31.65
N VAL A 104 -17.48 8.95 -30.91
CA VAL A 104 -18.65 9.67 -31.47
C VAL A 104 -18.54 11.16 -31.13
N LEU A 105 -18.25 11.98 -32.14
CA LEU A 105 -18.17 13.44 -31.98
C LEU A 105 -19.58 14.03 -31.82
N GLN A 106 -19.78 14.85 -30.80
CA GLN A 106 -21.07 15.44 -30.49
C GLN A 106 -21.30 16.73 -31.30
N ALA A 107 -21.48 16.56 -32.62
CA ALA A 107 -21.56 17.64 -33.59
C ALA A 107 -22.75 18.61 -33.41
N GLY A 108 -23.71 18.26 -32.54
CA GLY A 108 -24.82 19.12 -32.15
C GLY A 108 -24.49 20.15 -31.08
N MET A 109 -23.33 20.03 -30.40
CA MET A 109 -22.96 20.92 -29.30
C MET A 109 -22.58 22.31 -29.80
N ALA A 110 -23.18 23.34 -29.20
CA ALA A 110 -22.95 24.72 -29.54
C ALA A 110 -22.05 25.45 -28.55
N GLN A 111 -21.62 26.65 -28.95
CA GLN A 111 -20.94 27.59 -28.07
C GLN A 111 -21.78 27.89 -26.81
N GLY A 112 -21.13 27.83 -25.65
CA GLY A 112 -21.73 28.00 -24.32
C GLY A 112 -22.21 26.70 -23.68
N GLU A 113 -22.28 25.59 -24.43
CA GLU A 113 -22.64 24.28 -23.87
C GLU A 113 -21.44 23.60 -23.23
N MET A 114 -21.73 22.71 -22.29
CA MET A 114 -20.71 22.01 -21.51
C MET A 114 -21.03 20.53 -21.38
N PHE A 115 -19.98 19.71 -21.38
CA PHE A 115 -20.06 18.40 -20.75
C PHE A 115 -19.41 18.43 -19.38
N ALA A 116 -19.91 17.59 -18.48
CA ALA A 116 -19.29 17.39 -17.19
C ALA A 116 -19.37 15.94 -16.73
N ALA A 117 -18.42 15.54 -15.89
CA ALA A 117 -18.35 14.24 -15.26
C ALA A 117 -18.24 14.44 -13.74
N THR A 118 -19.11 13.77 -12.99
CA THR A 118 -19.09 13.78 -11.52
C THR A 118 -18.54 12.47 -11.00
N TYR A 119 -17.56 12.55 -10.11
CA TYR A 119 -16.94 11.40 -9.48
C TYR A 119 -17.28 11.39 -7.99
N THR A 120 -17.46 10.20 -7.42
CA THR A 120 -17.73 10.01 -5.99
C THR A 120 -16.51 9.36 -5.35
N LEU A 121 -16.01 9.96 -4.28
CA LEU A 121 -14.82 9.51 -3.55
C LEU A 121 -15.17 9.15 -2.11
N LEU A 122 -14.19 8.66 -1.34
CA LEU A 122 -14.36 8.54 0.11
C LEU A 122 -14.25 9.93 0.75
N ALA A 123 -14.95 10.13 1.86
CA ALA A 123 -14.85 11.38 2.61
C ALA A 123 -13.41 11.67 3.07
N SER A 124 -12.63 10.61 3.35
CA SER A 124 -11.23 10.66 3.77
C SER A 124 -10.26 11.06 2.66
N ASP A 125 -10.67 11.00 1.40
CA ASP A 125 -9.79 11.37 0.28
C ASP A 125 -9.67 12.89 0.17
N PHE A 126 -10.68 13.61 0.64
CA PHE A 126 -10.73 15.06 0.57
C PHE A 126 -9.98 15.75 1.71
N PRO A 127 -9.42 16.95 1.47
CA PRO A 127 -9.47 17.68 0.19
C PRO A 127 -8.53 17.04 -0.84
N ILE A 128 -8.93 17.08 -2.10
CA ILE A 128 -8.16 16.49 -3.20
C ILE A 128 -7.40 17.59 -3.93
N ARG A 129 -6.20 17.26 -4.39
CA ARG A 129 -5.38 18.04 -5.30
C ARG A 129 -5.59 17.50 -6.71
N HIS A 130 -5.97 18.37 -7.64
CA HIS A 130 -6.01 18.04 -9.07
C HIS A 130 -4.58 17.89 -9.60
N GLN A 131 -4.37 16.89 -10.46
CA GLN A 131 -3.07 16.63 -11.10
C GLN A 131 -3.16 16.81 -12.62
N LEU A 132 -4.15 16.17 -13.24
CA LEU A 132 -4.33 16.14 -14.70
C LEU A 132 -5.80 15.97 -15.05
N THR A 133 -6.30 16.70 -16.03
CA THR A 133 -7.57 16.40 -16.73
C THR A 133 -7.30 16.22 -18.21
N GLU A 134 -7.89 15.17 -18.77
CA GLU A 134 -7.80 14.85 -20.19
C GLU A 134 -9.18 14.90 -20.84
N VAL A 135 -9.26 15.53 -22.01
CA VAL A 135 -10.49 15.67 -22.80
C VAL A 135 -10.20 15.44 -24.27
N ILE A 136 -11.01 14.61 -24.92
CA ILE A 136 -10.89 14.35 -26.36
C ILE A 136 -11.77 15.30 -27.16
N VAL A 137 -11.15 16.01 -28.09
CA VAL A 137 -11.80 16.90 -29.07
C VAL A 137 -11.37 16.46 -30.46
N GLY A 138 -12.30 16.44 -31.43
CA GLY A 138 -11.97 16.01 -32.78
C GLY A 138 -12.81 16.65 -33.87
N THR A 139 -12.43 16.34 -35.10
CA THR A 139 -13.07 16.74 -36.35
C THR A 139 -13.39 15.52 -37.21
N ASP A 140 -14.40 15.63 -38.07
CA ASP A 140 -14.65 14.65 -39.13
C ASP A 140 -14.71 15.33 -40.50
N ARG A 141 -13.84 14.91 -41.43
CA ARG A 141 -13.79 15.37 -42.84
C ARG A 141 -13.94 16.90 -42.97
N THR A 142 -13.33 17.63 -42.03
CA THR A 142 -13.38 19.09 -42.02
C THR A 142 -12.64 19.66 -43.21
N SER A 143 -13.21 20.68 -43.84
CA SER A 143 -12.62 21.31 -45.03
C SER A 143 -11.72 22.51 -44.71
N VAL A 144 -11.73 22.95 -43.45
CA VAL A 144 -10.99 24.10 -42.94
C VAL A 144 -10.30 23.72 -41.64
N GLU A 145 -9.26 24.46 -41.29
CA GLU A 145 -8.72 24.43 -39.94
C GLU A 145 -9.79 24.94 -38.96
N THR A 146 -9.87 24.29 -37.80
CA THR A 146 -10.85 24.62 -36.77
C THR A 146 -10.14 25.11 -35.53
N THR A 147 -10.63 26.22 -34.95
CA THR A 147 -10.19 26.73 -33.65
C THR A 147 -11.34 26.64 -32.65
N MET A 148 -11.13 25.94 -31.53
CA MET A 148 -12.05 25.90 -30.40
C MET A 148 -11.45 26.64 -29.21
N ARG A 149 -12.19 27.63 -28.70
CA ARG A 149 -11.92 28.25 -27.39
C ARG A 149 -12.64 27.44 -26.33
N TRP A 150 -11.96 27.15 -25.23
CA TRP A 150 -12.43 26.24 -24.21
C TRP A 150 -12.17 26.74 -22.80
N SER A 151 -12.99 26.25 -21.86
CA SER A 151 -12.75 26.38 -20.43
C SER A 151 -12.91 25.04 -19.71
N LEU A 152 -12.07 24.78 -18.72
CA LEU A 152 -12.26 23.75 -17.71
C LEU A 152 -12.83 24.38 -16.44
N LEU A 153 -13.84 23.76 -15.85
CA LEU A 153 -14.48 24.20 -14.62
C LEU A 153 -14.44 23.07 -13.60
N PHE A 154 -14.02 23.37 -12.37
CA PHE A 154 -13.85 22.40 -11.30
C PHE A 154 -14.79 22.72 -10.15
N TYR A 155 -15.62 21.76 -9.76
CA TYR A 155 -16.61 21.93 -8.70
C TYR A 155 -16.33 20.99 -7.52
N SER A 156 -16.55 21.50 -6.31
CA SER A 156 -16.76 20.71 -5.11
C SER A 156 -18.24 20.36 -5.02
N GLY A 157 -18.58 19.07 -5.19
CA GLY A 157 -19.92 18.56 -5.39
C GLY A 157 -20.37 18.48 -6.85
N GLU A 158 -21.68 18.29 -7.05
CA GLU A 158 -22.32 18.25 -8.37
C GLU A 158 -22.42 19.67 -8.97
N PRO A 159 -22.52 19.83 -10.30
CA PRO A 159 -22.50 21.17 -10.91
C PRO A 159 -23.78 21.99 -10.64
N THR A 160 -24.84 21.37 -10.13
CA THR A 160 -26.12 22.03 -9.79
C THR A 160 -26.22 22.49 -8.34
N THR A 161 -25.52 21.83 -7.42
CA THR A 161 -25.65 22.03 -5.97
C THR A 161 -24.32 22.32 -5.29
N GLY A 162 -23.21 22.00 -5.96
CA GLY A 162 -21.85 22.22 -5.51
C GLY A 162 -21.39 23.67 -5.69
N THR A 163 -20.13 23.90 -5.32
CA THR A 163 -19.47 25.20 -5.44
C THR A 163 -18.41 25.12 -6.53
N LEU A 164 -18.40 26.09 -7.44
CA LEU A 164 -17.32 26.26 -8.40
C LEU A 164 -16.05 26.67 -7.64
N VAL A 165 -15.02 25.82 -7.70
CA VAL A 165 -13.73 26.02 -7.05
C VAL A 165 -12.83 26.87 -7.94
N ASP A 166 -12.74 26.49 -9.21
CA ASP A 166 -11.88 27.18 -10.18
C ASP A 166 -12.40 27.04 -11.61
N GLN A 167 -12.03 27.99 -12.47
CA GLN A 167 -12.28 27.97 -13.90
C GLN A 167 -11.02 28.43 -14.65
N ILE A 168 -10.55 27.58 -15.54
CA ILE A 168 -9.40 27.83 -16.41
C ILE A 168 -9.89 27.99 -17.84
N SER A 169 -9.50 29.07 -18.52
CA SER A 169 -10.00 29.42 -19.86
C SER A 169 -8.85 29.65 -20.84
N SER A 170 -8.95 29.09 -22.04
CA SER A 170 -8.00 29.39 -23.12
C SER A 170 -8.12 30.83 -23.59
N ASP A 171 -6.99 31.53 -23.67
CA ASP A 171 -6.89 32.92 -24.11
C ASP A 171 -6.16 33.07 -25.46
N GLY A 172 -5.49 32.00 -25.93
CA GLY A 172 -4.71 31.99 -27.16
C GLY A 172 -3.31 32.61 -27.00
N GLU A 173 -2.95 33.05 -25.80
CA GLU A 173 -1.63 33.60 -25.47
C GLU A 173 -0.87 32.64 -24.56
N LEU A 174 -1.34 32.49 -23.32
CA LEU A 174 -0.76 31.59 -22.34
C LEU A 174 -1.35 30.19 -22.52
N LEU A 175 -2.67 30.11 -22.56
CA LEU A 175 -3.42 28.88 -22.75
C LEU A 175 -3.91 28.80 -24.19
N PRO A 176 -3.27 27.99 -25.05
CA PRO A 176 -3.64 27.92 -26.45
C PRO A 176 -5.07 27.40 -26.65
N HIS A 177 -5.71 27.90 -27.70
CA HIS A 177 -6.96 27.32 -28.22
C HIS A 177 -6.68 25.96 -28.86
N ILE A 178 -7.69 25.09 -28.92
CA ILE A 178 -7.56 23.80 -29.62
C ILE A 178 -7.69 24.07 -31.11
N VAL A 179 -6.55 24.02 -31.82
CA VAL A 179 -6.49 24.17 -33.28
C VAL A 179 -6.32 22.80 -33.94
N ILE A 180 -7.26 22.40 -34.80
CA ILE A 180 -7.23 21.10 -35.49
C ILE A 180 -7.23 21.33 -37.01
N PRO A 181 -6.26 20.76 -37.76
CA PRO A 181 -6.16 20.95 -39.21
C PRO A 181 -7.31 20.29 -39.96
N PRO A 182 -7.54 20.65 -41.24
CA PRO A 182 -8.53 20.01 -42.10
C PRO A 182 -8.37 18.48 -42.13
N GLY A 183 -9.49 17.78 -42.23
CA GLY A 183 -9.57 16.32 -42.25
C GLY A 183 -10.32 15.74 -41.06
N THR A 184 -10.06 14.46 -40.78
CA THR A 184 -10.56 13.73 -39.60
C THR A 184 -9.39 13.58 -38.64
N ASN A 185 -9.31 14.46 -37.65
CA ASN A 185 -8.18 14.53 -36.72
C ASN A 185 -8.70 14.65 -35.29
N GLY A 186 -7.96 14.08 -34.33
CA GLY A 186 -8.30 14.14 -32.91
C GLY A 186 -7.16 14.72 -32.07
N VAL A 187 -7.54 15.42 -31.01
CA VAL A 187 -6.63 16.00 -30.02
C VAL A 187 -7.00 15.46 -28.64
N ASN A 188 -5.99 15.03 -27.89
CA ASN A 188 -6.09 14.79 -26.46
C ASN A 188 -5.56 16.03 -25.73
N LEU A 189 -6.47 16.87 -25.21
CA LEU A 189 -6.09 17.98 -24.35
C LEU A 189 -5.69 17.43 -22.99
N GLN A 190 -4.47 17.71 -22.55
CA GLN A 190 -3.96 17.36 -21.22
C GLN A 190 -3.70 18.63 -20.41
N PHE A 191 -4.61 18.98 -19.51
CA PHE A 191 -4.43 20.11 -18.58
C PHE A 191 -3.89 19.62 -17.25
N LEU A 192 -2.71 20.08 -16.86
CA LEU A 192 -2.02 19.63 -15.65
C LEU A 192 -1.48 20.80 -14.83
N ILE A 193 -1.36 20.59 -13.52
CA ILE A 193 -0.82 21.57 -12.59
C ILE A 193 0.50 21.00 -12.04
N ASP A 194 1.59 21.78 -12.13
CA ASP A 194 2.89 21.35 -11.62
C ASP A 194 2.81 21.15 -10.11
N PRO A 195 3.21 20.00 -9.54
CA PRO A 195 3.29 19.81 -8.09
C PRO A 195 4.18 20.81 -7.34
N GLY A 196 5.13 21.43 -8.03
CA GLY A 196 5.98 22.52 -7.52
C GLY A 196 5.36 23.91 -7.65
N ASP A 197 4.17 24.03 -8.26
CA ASP A 197 3.46 25.30 -8.31
C ASP A 197 2.97 25.68 -6.90
N PRO A 198 3.28 26.88 -6.37
CA PRO A 198 2.64 27.36 -5.14
C PRO A 198 1.12 27.42 -5.26
N GLU A 199 0.57 27.59 -6.46
CA GLU A 199 -0.87 27.63 -6.72
C GLU A 199 -1.38 26.26 -7.20
N GLN A 200 -1.61 25.36 -6.24
CA GLN A 200 -2.28 24.09 -6.50
C GLN A 200 -3.81 24.26 -6.58
N LEU A 201 -4.46 23.52 -7.48
CA LEU A 201 -5.92 23.40 -7.48
C LEU A 201 -6.36 22.36 -6.44
N ILE A 202 -6.87 22.84 -5.31
CA ILE A 202 -7.37 22.02 -4.22
C ILE A 202 -8.89 22.09 -4.19
N ILE A 203 -9.54 20.93 -4.34
CA ILE A 203 -10.99 20.79 -4.28
C ILE A 203 -11.38 20.29 -2.87
N PRO A 204 -12.08 21.10 -2.06
CA PRO A 204 -12.54 20.69 -0.74
C PRO A 204 -13.71 19.71 -0.82
N ASN A 205 -14.01 19.01 0.27
CA ASN A 205 -15.28 18.30 0.41
C ASN A 205 -16.39 19.29 0.80
N ASN A 206 -17.50 19.31 0.06
CA ASN A 206 -18.70 20.06 0.45
C ASN A 206 -19.69 19.22 1.29
N GLY A 207 -19.30 18.02 1.71
CA GLY A 207 -20.13 17.06 2.43
C GLY A 207 -20.85 16.05 1.53
N SER A 208 -20.80 16.20 0.20
CA SER A 208 -21.38 15.23 -0.74
C SER A 208 -20.43 14.10 -1.13
N ASN A 209 -19.15 14.21 -0.77
CA ASN A 209 -18.06 13.31 -1.19
C ASN A 209 -17.95 13.19 -2.73
N ARG A 210 -18.29 14.27 -3.45
CA ARG A 210 -18.26 14.32 -4.91
C ARG A 210 -17.45 15.51 -5.39
N PHE A 211 -16.86 15.38 -6.56
CA PHE A 211 -16.34 16.51 -7.33
C PHE A 211 -16.76 16.37 -8.80
N THR A 212 -16.82 17.50 -9.51
CA THR A 212 -17.18 17.53 -10.92
C THR A 212 -16.15 18.30 -11.72
N VAL A 213 -15.76 17.77 -12.87
CA VAL A 213 -14.99 18.49 -13.88
C VAL A 213 -15.89 18.72 -15.08
N ALA A 214 -15.94 19.95 -15.58
CA ALA A 214 -16.70 20.31 -16.76
C ALA A 214 -15.82 20.96 -17.82
N PHE A 215 -16.13 20.71 -19.08
CA PHE A 215 -15.51 21.35 -20.23
C PHE A 215 -16.56 22.18 -20.97
N ARG A 216 -16.32 23.48 -21.08
CA ARG A 216 -17.18 24.43 -21.80
C ARG A 216 -16.58 24.78 -23.15
N ILE A 217 -17.42 24.78 -24.18
CA ILE A 217 -17.08 25.32 -25.49
C ILE A 217 -17.31 26.84 -25.42
N ASP A 218 -16.26 27.63 -25.19
CA ASP A 218 -16.37 29.09 -25.15
C ASP A 218 -16.55 29.72 -26.53
N GLY A 219 -16.03 29.05 -27.56
CA GLY A 219 -16.09 29.52 -28.94
C GLY A 219 -15.85 28.40 -29.93
N LEU A 220 -16.71 28.32 -30.94
CA LEU A 220 -16.54 27.47 -32.11
C LEU A 220 -15.88 28.27 -33.25
N ASN A 221 -15.29 27.58 -34.22
CA ASN A 221 -14.63 28.20 -35.37
C ASN A 221 -15.61 28.92 -36.32
N ALA A 222 -16.76 28.29 -36.57
CA ALA A 222 -17.85 28.81 -37.38
C ALA A 222 -19.18 28.52 -36.66
N PRO A 223 -19.50 29.28 -35.59
CA PRO A 223 -20.73 29.07 -34.83
C PRO A 223 -21.95 29.43 -35.69
N PRO A 224 -23.09 28.73 -35.51
CA PRO A 224 -24.33 29.08 -36.17
C PRO A 224 -24.86 30.44 -35.69
N ALA A 225 -25.63 31.13 -36.53
CA ALA A 225 -26.18 32.45 -36.19
C ALA A 225 -27.17 32.38 -35.00
N ASN A 226 -27.94 31.29 -34.93
CA ASN A 226 -28.76 30.97 -33.76
C ASN A 226 -28.56 29.50 -33.40
N PRO A 227 -27.84 29.21 -32.31
CA PRO A 227 -27.56 27.83 -31.95
C PRO A 227 -28.82 27.05 -31.61
N CYS A 228 -29.91 27.67 -31.17
CA CYS A 228 -31.16 26.97 -30.82
C CYS A 228 -31.95 26.44 -32.02
N THR A 229 -31.76 27.02 -33.21
CA THR A 229 -32.50 26.64 -34.42
C THR A 229 -31.60 26.07 -35.51
N GLN A 230 -30.28 26.14 -35.34
CA GLN A 230 -29.29 25.69 -36.31
C GLN A 230 -28.19 24.94 -35.57
N ALA A 231 -27.93 23.69 -35.97
CA ALA A 231 -26.76 22.95 -35.52
C ALA A 231 -25.48 23.58 -36.11
N PRO A 232 -24.35 23.56 -35.37
CA PRO A 232 -23.07 23.93 -35.94
C PRO A 232 -22.69 23.02 -37.13
N ASP A 233 -22.02 23.58 -38.14
CA ASP A 233 -21.56 22.82 -39.30
C ASP A 233 -20.42 21.86 -38.89
N PRO A 234 -20.61 20.53 -39.01
CA PRO A 234 -19.59 19.56 -38.63
C PRO A 234 -18.30 19.65 -39.45
N ARG A 235 -18.36 20.19 -40.68
CA ARG A 235 -17.20 20.30 -41.57
C ARG A 235 -16.35 21.54 -41.30
N ARG A 236 -16.78 22.42 -40.40
CA ARG A 236 -16.11 23.69 -40.08
C ARG A 236 -15.82 23.87 -38.60
N ASN A 237 -16.15 22.91 -37.76
CA ASN A 237 -16.02 22.98 -36.31
C ASN A 237 -15.45 21.67 -35.75
N SER A 238 -14.91 21.74 -34.54
CA SER A 238 -14.49 20.59 -33.75
C SER A 238 -15.43 20.39 -32.57
N PHE A 239 -15.51 19.17 -32.04
CA PHE A 239 -16.48 18.80 -31.01
C PHE A 239 -15.90 17.83 -29.99
N LEU A 240 -16.53 17.81 -28.81
CA LEU A 240 -16.26 16.83 -27.76
C LEU A 240 -16.67 15.43 -28.20
N ALA A 241 -15.97 14.42 -27.70
CA ALA A 241 -16.24 13.02 -28.00
C ALA A 241 -16.98 12.31 -26.87
N THR A 242 -17.87 11.38 -27.24
CA THR A 242 -18.29 10.26 -26.37
C THR A 242 -17.71 8.95 -26.89
N ASP A 243 -17.67 7.95 -26.03
CA ASP A 243 -17.26 6.60 -26.44
C ASP A 243 -18.33 5.90 -27.30
N THR A 244 -17.96 4.71 -27.77
CA THR A 244 -18.81 3.82 -28.57
C THR A 244 -19.39 2.66 -27.77
N GLY A 245 -19.02 2.52 -26.49
CA GLY A 245 -19.43 1.42 -25.60
C GLY A 245 -20.88 1.49 -25.11
N GLY A 246 -21.57 2.59 -25.42
CA GLY A 246 -22.93 2.86 -24.95
C GLY A 246 -22.94 3.69 -23.66
N LEU A 247 -24.07 4.32 -23.35
CA LEU A 247 -24.21 5.19 -22.18
C LEU A 247 -24.35 4.35 -20.88
N GLN A 248 -23.23 4.11 -20.18
CA GLN A 248 -23.20 3.33 -18.95
C GLN A 248 -23.27 4.22 -17.70
N ASN A 249 -22.70 5.42 -17.77
CA ASN A 249 -22.53 6.38 -16.68
C ASN A 249 -23.42 7.62 -16.86
N GLY A 250 -24.58 7.47 -17.50
CA GLY A 250 -25.47 8.58 -17.79
C GLY A 250 -26.03 9.31 -16.56
N THR A 251 -25.94 8.75 -15.36
CA THR A 251 -26.22 9.48 -14.11
C THR A 251 -25.05 10.36 -13.71
N ALA A 252 -23.81 9.99 -13.98
CA ALA A 252 -22.62 10.74 -13.60
C ALA A 252 -22.12 11.70 -14.70
N ASN A 253 -22.55 11.52 -15.95
CA ASN A 253 -22.32 12.45 -17.06
C ASN A 253 -23.45 13.48 -17.19
N TRP A 254 -23.07 14.71 -17.52
CA TRP A 254 -23.96 15.87 -17.55
C TRP A 254 -23.78 16.69 -18.82
N LEU A 255 -24.88 17.30 -19.25
CA LEU A 255 -24.92 18.35 -20.26
C LEU A 255 -25.37 19.65 -19.58
N PHE A 256 -24.61 20.72 -19.78
CA PHE A 256 -25.14 22.07 -19.65
C PHE A 256 -25.59 22.54 -21.03
N GLY A 257 -26.89 22.67 -21.23
CA GLY A 257 -27.46 23.14 -22.49
C GLY A 257 -27.84 24.60 -22.47
N LEU A 258 -27.84 25.22 -23.65
CA LEU A 258 -28.37 26.57 -23.82
C LEU A 258 -29.88 26.61 -23.54
N ASN A 259 -30.37 27.74 -23.04
CA ASN A 259 -31.80 27.96 -22.88
C ASN A 259 -32.46 28.24 -24.24
N CYS A 260 -32.89 27.16 -24.90
CA CYS A 260 -33.64 27.20 -26.15
C CYS A 260 -35.16 27.02 -25.93
N GLY A 261 -35.65 27.41 -24.74
CA GLY A 261 -37.05 27.22 -24.34
C GLY A 261 -37.41 25.74 -24.12
N PRO A 262 -38.71 25.40 -24.13
CA PRO A 262 -39.19 24.06 -23.77
C PRO A 262 -38.66 22.92 -24.64
N ILE A 263 -38.25 23.23 -25.88
CA ILE A 263 -37.71 22.28 -26.85
C ILE A 263 -36.18 22.15 -26.80
N GLY A 264 -35.51 22.85 -25.87
CA GLY A 264 -34.07 22.79 -25.68
C GLY A 264 -33.56 21.45 -25.15
N CYS A 265 -32.23 21.28 -25.18
CA CYS A 265 -31.52 20.11 -24.66
C CYS A 265 -30.57 20.55 -23.53
N PRO A 266 -30.96 20.52 -22.23
CA PRO A 266 -32.29 20.15 -21.70
C PRO A 266 -33.33 21.26 -21.88
N SER A 267 -34.61 20.95 -21.64
CA SER A 267 -35.70 21.92 -21.73
C SER A 267 -35.44 23.13 -20.82
N ASN A 268 -35.49 24.34 -21.39
CA ASN A 268 -35.13 25.61 -20.76
C ASN A 268 -33.65 25.76 -20.36
N GLY A 269 -32.78 24.89 -20.87
CA GLY A 269 -31.34 24.93 -20.66
C GLY A 269 -30.90 24.58 -19.24
N GLY A 270 -29.63 24.83 -18.96
CA GLY A 270 -28.99 24.49 -17.69
C GLY A 270 -28.48 23.06 -17.64
N TRP A 271 -28.15 22.60 -16.44
CA TRP A 271 -27.59 21.27 -16.20
C TRP A 271 -28.66 20.18 -16.21
N ALA A 272 -28.39 19.10 -16.92
CA ALA A 272 -29.12 17.84 -16.82
C ALA A 272 -28.15 16.66 -16.94
N ARG A 273 -28.46 15.57 -16.24
CA ARG A 273 -27.72 14.30 -16.42
C ARG A 273 -28.04 13.72 -17.80
N PHE A 274 -27.11 13.01 -18.43
CA PHE A 274 -27.37 12.35 -19.72
C PHE A 274 -28.58 11.39 -19.62
N SER A 275 -28.74 10.69 -18.49
CA SER A 275 -29.88 9.80 -18.22
C SER A 275 -31.23 10.50 -18.13
N GLN A 276 -31.26 11.82 -17.94
CA GLN A 276 -32.47 12.64 -17.84
C GLN A 276 -32.79 13.37 -19.15
N LEU A 277 -31.86 13.39 -20.12
CA LEU A 277 -32.09 13.97 -21.44
C LEU A 277 -33.08 13.13 -22.25
N ILE A 278 -33.93 13.77 -23.05
CA ILE A 278 -34.79 13.07 -24.00
C ILE A 278 -33.95 12.36 -25.08
N VAL A 279 -34.47 11.28 -25.68
CA VAL A 279 -33.73 10.39 -26.60
C VAL A 279 -33.03 11.13 -27.74
N GLY A 280 -33.59 12.24 -28.24
CA GLY A 280 -32.97 13.05 -29.30
C GLY A 280 -31.89 14.03 -28.84
N CYS A 281 -31.72 14.25 -27.53
CA CYS A 281 -30.68 15.11 -26.97
C CYS A 281 -29.58 14.31 -26.25
N ARG A 282 -29.86 13.03 -25.96
CA ARG A 282 -29.03 12.18 -25.13
C ARG A 282 -27.88 11.60 -25.98
N PRO A 283 -26.62 11.81 -25.60
CA PRO A 283 -25.51 11.12 -26.24
C PRO A 283 -25.63 9.61 -26.09
N THR A 284 -25.14 8.87 -27.10
CA THR A 284 -25.23 7.41 -27.12
C THR A 284 -24.18 6.73 -26.25
N GLY A 285 -23.09 7.41 -25.91
CA GLY A 285 -21.98 6.94 -25.08
C GLY A 285 -21.68 7.87 -23.90
N ASP A 286 -20.73 7.49 -23.07
CA ASP A 286 -20.25 8.31 -21.96
C ASP A 286 -19.25 9.36 -22.46
N TRP A 287 -19.16 10.50 -21.77
CA TRP A 287 -18.23 11.57 -22.15
C TRP A 287 -16.78 11.12 -21.98
N VAL A 288 -15.99 11.21 -23.06
CA VAL A 288 -14.57 10.85 -23.04
C VAL A 288 -13.75 11.94 -22.36
N SER A 289 -13.62 11.78 -21.05
CA SER A 289 -12.73 12.55 -20.19
C SER A 289 -12.24 11.70 -19.03
N ARG A 290 -11.05 12.01 -18.53
CA ARG A 290 -10.56 11.45 -17.27
C ARG A 290 -9.83 12.50 -16.46
N THR A 291 -9.88 12.36 -15.15
CA THR A 291 -9.20 13.28 -14.23
C THR A 291 -8.37 12.49 -13.23
N THR A 292 -7.10 12.82 -13.15
CA THR A 292 -6.14 12.34 -12.16
C THR A 292 -6.08 13.31 -11.00
N TRP A 293 -6.12 12.78 -9.78
CA TRP A 293 -6.08 13.55 -8.54
C TRP A 293 -5.33 12.77 -7.45
N SER A 294 -4.99 13.46 -6.38
CA SER A 294 -4.40 12.89 -5.16
C SER A 294 -5.08 13.49 -3.93
N SER A 295 -5.17 12.77 -2.81
CA SER A 295 -5.48 13.44 -1.54
C SER A 295 -4.38 14.45 -1.21
N VAL A 296 -4.69 15.60 -0.59
CA VAL A 296 -3.65 16.54 -0.14
C VAL A 296 -2.75 15.93 0.93
N ASP A 297 -3.27 14.97 1.69
CA ASP A 297 -2.56 14.27 2.75
C ASP A 297 -1.73 13.10 2.18
N CYS A 298 -1.83 12.86 0.87
CA CYS A 298 -1.03 11.84 0.22
C CYS A 298 0.43 12.26 0.20
N THR A 299 1.22 11.63 1.07
CA THR A 299 2.68 11.77 1.08
C THR A 299 3.25 10.61 0.28
N PRO A 300 3.91 10.86 -0.87
CA PRO A 300 4.51 9.80 -1.68
C PRO A 300 5.43 8.92 -0.84
N GLY A 301 5.27 7.60 -0.95
CA GLY A 301 6.02 6.63 -0.16
C GLY A 301 5.52 6.38 1.25
N VAL A 302 4.47 7.05 1.76
CA VAL A 302 3.82 6.78 3.06
C VAL A 302 2.42 6.20 2.85
N GLY A 303 2.07 5.17 3.61
CA GLY A 303 0.77 4.51 3.54
C GLY A 303 0.58 3.47 4.63
N ALA A 304 -0.55 2.76 4.61
CA ALA A 304 -0.85 1.70 5.54
C ALA A 304 0.11 0.51 5.35
N CYS A 305 0.75 0.12 6.44
CA CYS A 305 1.61 -1.05 6.54
C CYS A 305 0.89 -2.10 7.39
N CYS A 306 0.49 -3.21 6.77
CA CYS A 306 -0.02 -4.36 7.53
C CYS A 306 1.15 -5.09 8.18
N LEU A 307 1.18 -5.06 9.50
CA LEU A 307 2.22 -5.69 10.30
C LEU A 307 2.06 -7.22 10.29
N PRO A 308 3.15 -7.98 10.48
CA PRO A 308 3.08 -9.44 10.58
C PRO A 308 2.13 -9.95 11.68
N GLY A 309 1.91 -9.14 12.72
CA GLY A 309 1.00 -9.46 13.82
C GLY A 309 -0.46 -9.07 13.58
N GLY A 310 -0.85 -8.65 12.37
CA GLY A 310 -2.22 -8.22 12.05
C GLY A 310 -2.57 -6.77 12.42
N GLY A 311 -1.65 -6.04 13.06
CA GLY A 311 -1.78 -4.60 13.26
C GLY A 311 -1.61 -3.80 11.96
N CYS A 312 -1.98 -2.53 11.97
CA CYS A 312 -1.73 -1.60 10.87
C CYS A 312 -1.15 -0.29 11.38
N ASP A 313 -0.06 0.16 10.78
CA ASP A 313 0.55 1.46 11.04
C ASP A 313 0.77 2.26 9.76
N GLN A 314 0.71 3.60 9.85
CA GLN A 314 1.06 4.52 8.77
C GLN A 314 2.57 4.77 8.77
N MET A 315 3.28 4.33 7.73
CA MET A 315 4.73 4.51 7.63
C MET A 315 5.23 4.50 6.19
N THR A 316 6.54 4.70 6.00
CA THR A 316 7.11 4.64 4.65
C THR A 316 7.14 3.22 4.10
N VAL A 317 7.20 3.05 2.78
CA VAL A 317 7.40 1.74 2.14
C VAL A 317 8.69 1.05 2.63
N GLY A 318 9.76 1.82 2.85
CA GLY A 318 11.04 1.31 3.35
C GLY A 318 10.93 0.82 4.78
N ASP A 319 10.31 1.61 5.65
CA ASP A 319 10.09 1.22 7.05
C ASP A 319 9.19 -0.01 7.13
N CYS A 320 8.11 -0.05 6.34
CA CYS A 320 7.18 -1.17 6.31
C CYS A 320 7.86 -2.48 5.91
N GLN A 321 8.69 -2.45 4.87
CA GLN A 321 9.46 -3.61 4.45
C GLN A 321 10.52 -4.01 5.47
N SER A 322 11.16 -3.03 6.13
CA SER A 322 12.21 -3.29 7.13
C SER A 322 11.71 -4.07 8.35
N ILE A 323 10.43 -3.92 8.71
CA ILE A 323 9.78 -4.63 9.81
C ILE A 323 9.00 -5.88 9.35
N GLY A 324 9.18 -6.29 8.08
CA GLY A 324 8.50 -7.46 7.49
C GLY A 324 7.00 -7.25 7.24
N GLY A 325 6.52 -6.02 7.27
CA GLY A 325 5.12 -5.69 6.98
C GLY A 325 4.80 -5.69 5.49
N THR A 326 3.51 -5.78 5.17
CA THR A 326 2.99 -5.70 3.80
C THR A 326 2.38 -4.33 3.57
N PHE A 327 3.05 -3.53 2.73
CA PHE A 327 2.63 -2.18 2.39
C PHE A 327 1.40 -2.20 1.46
N GLN A 328 0.35 -1.47 1.81
CA GLN A 328 -0.93 -1.46 1.11
C GLN A 328 -1.02 -0.41 -0.02
N GLY A 329 0.06 0.34 -0.23
CA GLY A 329 0.16 1.39 -1.25
C GLY A 329 0.20 2.79 -0.64
N ASP A 330 0.70 3.77 -1.39
CA ASP A 330 0.83 5.15 -0.89
C ASP A 330 -0.57 5.75 -0.63
N GLY A 331 -0.69 6.58 0.41
CA GLY A 331 -1.95 7.21 0.80
C GLY A 331 -3.01 6.25 1.35
N SER A 332 -2.77 4.94 1.38
CA SER A 332 -3.69 3.98 2.00
C SER A 332 -3.81 4.23 3.50
N SER A 333 -5.03 4.16 4.03
CA SER A 333 -5.32 4.40 5.44
C SER A 333 -5.49 3.10 6.21
N CYS A 334 -4.94 3.02 7.42
CA CYS A 334 -5.13 1.89 8.32
C CYS A 334 -6.58 1.68 8.78
N VAL A 335 -7.44 2.68 8.61
CA VAL A 335 -8.88 2.55 8.88
C VAL A 335 -9.56 1.60 7.89
N ASN A 336 -9.09 1.60 6.63
CA ASN A 336 -9.69 0.82 5.55
C ASN A 336 -8.79 -0.33 5.07
N ALA A 337 -7.53 -0.38 5.51
CA ALA A 337 -6.61 -1.45 5.19
C ALA A 337 -7.08 -2.76 5.81
N ASN A 338 -7.24 -3.79 4.97
CA ASN A 338 -7.52 -5.13 5.46
C ASN A 338 -6.21 -5.80 5.87
N CYS A 339 -5.89 -5.74 7.17
CA CYS A 339 -4.74 -6.41 7.76
C CYS A 339 -5.23 -7.62 8.58
N PRO A 340 -5.46 -8.79 7.94
CA PRO A 340 -5.91 -9.97 8.66
C PRO A 340 -4.83 -10.45 9.63
N GLU A 341 -5.20 -10.67 10.90
CA GLU A 341 -4.34 -11.37 11.87
C GLU A 341 -4.04 -12.78 11.36
N PRO A 342 -2.77 -13.21 11.32
CA PRO A 342 -2.45 -14.58 10.96
C PRO A 342 -3.02 -15.55 11.99
N SER A 343 -3.75 -16.55 11.52
CA SER A 343 -4.21 -17.65 12.35
C SER A 343 -3.11 -18.69 12.57
N GLY A 344 -3.21 -19.45 13.64
CA GLY A 344 -2.33 -20.56 13.95
C GLY A 344 -2.99 -21.57 14.89
N ALA A 345 -2.32 -22.69 15.12
CA ALA A 345 -2.79 -23.73 16.02
C ALA A 345 -2.84 -23.20 17.46
N CYS A 346 -3.99 -23.34 18.09
CA CYS A 346 -4.24 -23.02 19.48
C CYS A 346 -4.46 -24.30 20.29
N CYS A 347 -3.59 -24.52 21.26
CA CYS A 347 -3.52 -25.76 22.03
C CYS A 347 -4.10 -25.63 23.43
N PHE A 348 -5.09 -26.46 23.74
CA PHE A 348 -5.71 -26.51 25.05
C PHE A 348 -5.09 -27.61 25.92
N SER A 349 -5.26 -27.50 27.24
CA SER A 349 -4.69 -28.45 28.21
C SER A 349 -5.19 -29.89 28.06
N ASN A 350 -6.31 -30.10 27.39
CA ASN A 350 -6.85 -31.43 27.07
C ASN A 350 -6.30 -32.02 25.76
N GLY A 351 -5.32 -31.38 25.12
CA GLY A 351 -4.72 -31.82 23.85
C GLY A 351 -5.54 -31.48 22.60
N PHE A 352 -6.70 -30.83 22.75
CA PHE A 352 -7.48 -30.33 21.62
C PHE A 352 -6.79 -29.13 20.97
N CYS A 353 -6.90 -29.04 19.65
CA CYS A 353 -6.37 -27.96 18.85
C CYS A 353 -7.43 -27.35 17.93
N SER A 354 -7.43 -26.02 17.82
CA SER A 354 -8.17 -25.29 16.79
C SER A 354 -7.28 -24.26 16.11
N VAL A 355 -7.57 -23.90 14.86
CA VAL A 355 -6.84 -22.83 14.15
C VAL A 355 -7.59 -21.52 14.35
N VAL A 356 -7.01 -20.61 15.13
CA VAL A 356 -7.59 -19.30 15.48
C VAL A 356 -6.48 -18.25 15.53
N THR A 357 -6.81 -16.97 15.70
CA THR A 357 -5.78 -15.93 15.90
C THR A 357 -5.15 -16.03 17.30
N GLN A 358 -3.97 -15.42 17.48
CA GLN A 358 -3.28 -15.43 18.78
C GLN A 358 -4.14 -14.82 19.90
N SER A 359 -4.84 -13.73 19.60
CA SER A 359 -5.73 -13.03 20.53
C SER A 359 -6.89 -13.93 20.99
N VAL A 360 -7.55 -14.61 20.05
CA VAL A 360 -8.62 -15.58 20.35
C VAL A 360 -8.07 -16.78 21.14
N CYS A 361 -6.88 -17.26 20.79
CA CYS A 361 -6.26 -18.37 21.50
C CYS A 361 -5.98 -18.06 22.97
N ALA A 362 -5.37 -16.90 23.24
CA ALA A 362 -5.09 -16.43 24.59
C ALA A 362 -6.39 -16.19 25.37
N GLY A 363 -7.40 -15.57 24.74
CA GLY A 363 -8.71 -15.34 25.35
C GLY A 363 -9.46 -16.63 25.70
N ALA A 364 -9.24 -17.71 24.94
CA ALA A 364 -9.79 -19.02 25.22
C ALA A 364 -8.97 -19.85 26.23
N GLY A 365 -7.86 -19.30 26.76
CA GLY A 365 -6.96 -20.00 27.68
C GLY A 365 -6.09 -21.08 27.03
N GLY A 366 -5.95 -21.04 25.70
CA GLY A 366 -5.07 -21.94 24.96
C GLY A 366 -3.67 -21.35 24.76
N ARG A 367 -2.71 -22.20 24.39
CA ARG A 367 -1.34 -21.83 24.04
C ARG A 367 -1.18 -21.79 22.52
N PHE A 368 -0.81 -20.63 22.00
CA PHE A 368 -0.60 -20.44 20.56
C PHE A 368 0.72 -21.09 20.10
N ALA A 369 0.65 -21.96 19.10
CA ALA A 369 1.81 -22.69 18.59
C ALA A 369 2.65 -21.88 17.57
N GLY A 370 2.16 -20.71 17.16
CA GLY A 370 2.82 -19.80 16.21
C GLY A 370 1.93 -19.48 15.00
N ALA A 371 2.17 -18.34 14.36
CA ALA A 371 1.45 -17.93 13.16
C ALA A 371 1.65 -18.96 12.03
N ASN A 372 0.60 -19.19 11.23
CA ASN A 372 0.60 -20.14 10.10
C ASN A 372 0.88 -21.61 10.47
N THR A 373 0.75 -21.97 11.75
CA THR A 373 0.80 -23.37 12.18
C THR A 373 -0.58 -24.02 12.08
N ASN A 374 -0.63 -25.29 11.71
CA ASN A 374 -1.86 -26.07 11.63
C ASN A 374 -1.97 -27.06 12.79
N CYS A 375 -3.19 -27.41 13.15
CA CYS A 375 -3.42 -28.56 14.03
C CYS A 375 -2.99 -29.85 13.34
N GLY A 376 -2.49 -30.80 14.13
CA GLY A 376 -2.21 -32.15 13.67
C GLY A 376 -3.48 -32.92 13.34
N THR A 377 -3.30 -34.10 12.76
CA THR A 377 -4.39 -35.02 12.41
C THR A 377 -5.29 -35.28 13.63
N GLY A 378 -6.60 -35.13 13.44
CA GLY A 378 -7.59 -35.32 14.51
C GLY A 378 -7.67 -34.16 15.52
N ASN A 379 -7.34 -32.93 15.10
CA ASN A 379 -7.30 -31.74 15.97
C ASN A 379 -6.34 -31.94 17.15
N THR A 380 -5.24 -32.64 16.92
CA THR A 380 -4.19 -32.82 17.91
C THR A 380 -3.25 -31.63 17.89
N CYS A 381 -2.64 -31.34 19.04
CA CYS A 381 -1.66 -30.28 19.12
C CYS A 381 -0.39 -30.59 18.33
N PRO A 382 0.11 -29.64 17.51
CA PRO A 382 1.34 -29.84 16.76
C PRO A 382 2.56 -29.88 17.69
N THR A 383 3.51 -30.76 17.40
CA THR A 383 4.72 -30.98 18.19
C THR A 383 5.99 -30.63 17.39
N GLY A 384 7.13 -30.56 18.08
CA GLY A 384 8.44 -30.27 17.49
C GLY A 384 9.59 -30.73 18.38
N ALA A 385 10.82 -30.51 17.93
CA ALA A 385 12.03 -30.79 18.70
C ALA A 385 12.26 -29.75 19.81
N CYS A 386 12.77 -30.22 20.94
CA CYS A 386 13.15 -29.41 22.09
C CYS A 386 14.63 -29.62 22.41
N CYS A 387 15.41 -28.54 22.45
CA CYS A 387 16.80 -28.58 22.88
C CYS A 387 16.86 -28.30 24.39
N LEU A 388 17.28 -29.28 25.18
CA LEU A 388 17.49 -29.11 26.61
C LEU A 388 18.82 -28.40 26.90
N PRO A 389 18.98 -27.76 28.07
CA PRO A 389 20.23 -27.11 28.48
C PRO A 389 21.45 -28.04 28.50
N THR A 390 21.22 -29.35 28.64
CA THR A 390 22.24 -30.40 28.60
C THR A 390 22.78 -30.69 27.19
N GLY A 391 22.22 -30.06 26.15
CA GLY A 391 22.53 -30.36 24.75
C GLY A 391 21.74 -31.55 24.18
N GLU A 392 20.91 -32.21 24.99
CA GLU A 392 20.01 -33.28 24.56
C GLU A 392 18.86 -32.72 23.70
N CYS A 393 18.55 -33.39 22.60
CA CYS A 393 17.38 -33.07 21.79
C CYS A 393 16.25 -34.08 22.04
N VAL A 394 15.11 -33.59 22.51
CA VAL A 394 13.90 -34.40 22.71
C VAL A 394 12.91 -34.14 21.55
N PRO A 395 12.57 -35.15 20.73
CA PRO A 395 11.64 -34.97 19.62
C PRO A 395 10.18 -35.01 20.08
N GLY A 396 9.30 -34.35 19.32
CA GLY A 396 7.85 -34.56 19.43
C GLY A 396 7.20 -33.97 20.68
N LEU A 397 7.79 -32.95 21.29
CA LEU A 397 7.20 -32.23 22.42
C LEU A 397 6.31 -31.07 21.97
N LEU A 398 5.35 -30.71 22.80
CA LEU A 398 4.64 -29.43 22.71
C LEU A 398 5.56 -28.29 23.17
N SER A 399 5.32 -27.07 22.67
CA SER A 399 6.10 -25.90 23.09
C SER A 399 6.05 -25.66 24.60
N GLY A 400 4.93 -26.03 25.25
CA GLY A 400 4.79 -25.93 26.71
C GLY A 400 5.50 -27.01 27.50
N GLU A 401 5.52 -28.23 26.99
CA GLU A 401 6.27 -29.32 27.61
C GLU A 401 7.78 -29.07 27.49
N CYS A 402 8.22 -28.54 26.35
CA CYS A 402 9.61 -28.13 26.16
C CYS A 402 10.03 -27.03 27.16
N ALA A 403 9.20 -25.99 27.30
CA ALA A 403 9.45 -24.93 28.26
C ALA A 403 9.41 -25.43 29.72
N ALA A 404 8.53 -26.38 30.06
CA ALA A 404 8.46 -26.99 31.38
C ALA A 404 9.72 -27.80 31.73
N GLN A 405 10.43 -28.32 30.72
CA GLN A 405 11.72 -28.99 30.87
C GLN A 405 12.91 -28.01 30.82
N GLY A 406 12.67 -26.69 30.79
CA GLY A 406 13.71 -25.67 30.67
C GLY A 406 14.40 -25.64 29.30
N GLY A 407 13.82 -26.30 28.29
CA GLY A 407 14.39 -26.40 26.95
C GLY A 407 13.92 -25.31 25.99
N LEU A 408 14.67 -25.15 24.90
CA LEU A 408 14.37 -24.25 23.78
C LEU A 408 13.64 -25.02 22.67
N PHE A 409 12.40 -24.62 22.39
CA PHE A 409 11.58 -25.24 21.34
C PHE A 409 12.02 -24.79 19.94
N ARG A 410 12.25 -25.74 19.03
CA ARG A 410 12.79 -25.48 17.68
C ARG A 410 11.72 -25.23 16.62
N GLY A 411 10.46 -25.14 17.02
CA GLY A 411 9.31 -24.88 16.15
C GLY A 411 8.55 -26.16 15.77
N VAL A 412 7.30 -25.99 15.36
CA VAL A 412 6.42 -27.08 14.94
C VAL A 412 7.02 -27.83 13.74
N GLY A 413 6.98 -29.18 13.77
CA GLY A 413 7.47 -30.03 12.70
C GLY A 413 9.00 -30.16 12.62
N SER A 414 9.75 -29.49 13.49
CA SER A 414 11.19 -29.68 13.62
C SER A 414 11.50 -31.08 14.18
N ASN A 415 12.63 -31.65 13.75
CA ASN A 415 13.15 -32.93 14.24
C ASN A 415 14.56 -32.75 14.81
N CYS A 416 15.02 -33.74 15.58
CA CYS A 416 16.34 -33.68 16.21
C CYS A 416 17.51 -33.87 15.26
N ALA A 417 17.29 -34.36 14.04
CA ALA A 417 18.36 -34.50 13.04
C ALA A 417 18.76 -33.14 12.42
N GLY A 418 17.88 -32.15 12.43
CA GLY A 418 18.15 -30.78 11.96
C GLY A 418 18.08 -29.72 13.07
N ALA A 419 17.90 -30.12 14.32
CA ALA A 419 17.93 -29.21 15.46
C ALA A 419 19.36 -29.05 15.95
N ASP A 420 20.02 -27.95 15.58
CA ASP A 420 21.29 -27.55 16.19
C ASP A 420 21.05 -27.20 17.67
N CYS A 421 21.18 -28.21 18.53
CA CYS A 421 21.13 -28.05 19.98
C CYS A 421 22.52 -27.71 20.50
N PRO A 422 22.72 -26.49 21.05
CA PRO A 422 24.00 -26.09 21.61
C PRO A 422 24.43 -27.08 22.70
N GLN A 423 25.65 -27.60 22.59
CA GLN A 423 26.22 -28.46 23.63
C GLN A 423 26.72 -27.58 24.79
N PRO A 424 26.56 -28.00 26.05
CA PRO A 424 27.04 -27.23 27.18
C PRO A 424 28.57 -27.15 27.15
N THR A 425 29.09 -26.00 27.56
CA THR A 425 30.52 -25.80 27.80
C THR A 425 30.90 -26.11 29.25
N GLY A 426 32.19 -26.17 29.52
CA GLY A 426 32.78 -26.69 30.73
C GLY A 426 34.30 -26.56 30.67
N ALA A 427 34.99 -26.70 31.79
CA ALA A 427 36.44 -26.57 31.86
C ALA A 427 37.15 -27.75 31.16
N CYS A 428 38.06 -27.39 30.27
CA CYS A 428 38.95 -28.31 29.57
C CYS A 428 40.39 -28.06 30.03
N CYS A 429 40.96 -29.03 30.74
CA CYS A 429 42.25 -28.93 31.39
C CYS A 429 43.35 -29.51 30.51
N PHE A 430 44.32 -28.69 30.12
CA PHE A 430 45.43 -29.11 29.28
C PHE A 430 46.70 -29.39 30.10
N PRO A 431 47.56 -30.32 29.68
CA PRO A 431 48.79 -30.67 30.40
C PRO A 431 49.78 -29.50 30.61
N ASN A 432 49.65 -28.43 29.83
CA ASN A 432 50.48 -27.23 29.93
C ASN A 432 49.93 -26.17 30.91
N GLY A 433 48.92 -26.52 31.71
CA GLY A 433 48.28 -25.62 32.69
C GLY A 433 47.20 -24.72 32.10
N PHE A 434 47.00 -24.70 30.78
CA PHE A 434 45.92 -23.93 30.17
C PHE A 434 44.56 -24.57 30.48
N CYS A 435 43.56 -23.74 30.82
CA CYS A 435 42.17 -24.13 30.93
C CYS A 435 41.33 -23.33 29.94
N GLY A 436 40.48 -24.01 29.16
CA GLY A 436 39.49 -23.36 28.30
C GLY A 436 38.09 -23.88 28.51
N GLU A 437 37.08 -23.00 28.42
CA GLU A 437 35.67 -23.42 28.42
C GLU A 437 35.27 -23.90 27.02
N LEU A 438 35.38 -25.20 26.78
CA LEU A 438 35.13 -25.83 25.48
C LEU A 438 33.87 -26.70 25.56
N THR A 439 33.46 -27.41 24.51
CA THR A 439 32.50 -28.53 24.65
C THR A 439 33.28 -29.82 24.88
N GLU A 440 32.65 -30.87 25.42
CA GLU A 440 33.32 -32.15 25.67
C GLU A 440 34.05 -32.69 24.42
N ALA A 441 33.37 -32.67 23.26
CA ALA A 441 33.94 -33.16 22.01
C ALA A 441 35.15 -32.34 21.54
N VAL A 442 35.10 -31.01 21.71
CA VAL A 442 36.22 -30.13 21.35
C VAL A 442 37.38 -30.31 22.34
N CYS A 443 37.08 -30.48 23.63
CA CYS A 443 38.09 -30.71 24.66
C CYS A 443 38.87 -32.01 24.43
N GLN A 444 38.15 -33.12 24.24
CA GLN A 444 38.75 -34.42 23.95
C GLN A 444 39.50 -34.40 22.62
N GLY A 445 38.95 -33.75 21.59
CA GLY A 445 39.58 -33.60 20.28
C GLY A 445 40.87 -32.77 20.31
N ALA A 446 40.97 -31.82 21.24
CA ALA A 446 42.17 -31.02 21.49
C ALA A 446 43.18 -31.70 22.43
N GLY A 447 42.87 -32.88 22.98
CA GLY A 447 43.74 -33.63 23.89
C GLY A 447 43.73 -33.13 25.33
N GLY A 448 42.71 -32.37 25.74
CA GLY A 448 42.50 -31.94 27.13
C GLY A 448 41.65 -32.92 27.94
N ALA A 449 41.75 -32.84 29.27
CA ALA A 449 40.90 -33.55 30.21
C ALA A 449 39.64 -32.74 30.51
N TRP A 450 38.48 -33.34 30.27
CA TRP A 450 37.20 -32.66 30.45
C TRP A 450 36.70 -32.77 31.90
N ALA A 451 36.49 -31.63 32.57
CA ALA A 451 36.08 -31.59 33.98
C ALA A 451 34.56 -31.73 34.20
N GLY A 452 33.77 -31.73 33.12
CA GLY A 452 32.31 -31.87 33.16
C GLY A 452 31.56 -30.60 32.72
N ALA A 453 30.29 -30.77 32.35
CA ALA A 453 29.45 -29.66 31.91
C ALA A 453 29.26 -28.60 33.01
N PHE A 454 29.27 -27.32 32.61
CA PHE A 454 29.11 -26.14 33.47
C PHE A 454 30.20 -25.89 34.51
N THR A 455 31.31 -26.63 34.47
CA THR A 455 32.52 -26.28 35.22
C THR A 455 33.20 -25.07 34.57
N THR A 456 33.96 -24.29 35.34
CA THR A 456 34.58 -23.04 34.85
C THR A 456 36.09 -23.08 35.03
N CYS A 457 36.80 -22.26 34.26
CA CYS A 457 38.25 -22.12 34.36
C CYS A 457 38.68 -21.06 35.39
N VAL A 458 37.93 -20.92 36.48
CA VAL A 458 38.29 -19.98 37.56
C VAL A 458 39.56 -20.47 38.25
N ASP A 459 40.46 -19.52 38.49
CA ASP A 459 41.70 -19.66 39.25
C ASP A 459 41.57 -18.70 40.43
N SER A 460 41.04 -19.23 41.55
CA SER A 460 40.70 -18.43 42.73
C SER A 460 41.95 -18.05 43.53
N ASN A 461 42.94 -18.95 43.54
CA ASN A 461 44.21 -18.79 44.26
C ASN A 461 45.27 -18.01 43.44
N GLN A 462 44.98 -17.68 42.18
CA GLN A 462 45.80 -16.90 41.25
C GLN A 462 47.18 -17.50 41.00
N ASN A 463 47.31 -18.82 41.09
CA ASN A 463 48.57 -19.52 40.90
C ASN A 463 48.91 -19.77 39.41
N GLY A 464 48.01 -19.38 38.49
CA GLY A 464 48.17 -19.51 37.05
C GLY A 464 47.58 -20.80 36.47
N ARG A 465 46.86 -21.59 37.27
CA ARG A 465 46.15 -22.81 36.86
C ARG A 465 44.73 -22.75 37.43
N ALA A 466 43.74 -23.11 36.61
CA ALA A 466 42.36 -23.15 37.08
C ALA A 466 42.20 -24.21 38.18
N ASP A 467 41.48 -23.89 39.26
CA ASP A 467 41.30 -24.72 40.46
C ASP A 467 40.80 -26.14 40.09
N VAL A 468 39.85 -26.20 39.15
CA VAL A 468 39.27 -27.46 38.63
C VAL A 468 40.26 -28.33 37.85
N CYS A 469 41.37 -27.76 37.40
CA CYS A 469 42.40 -28.42 36.61
C CYS A 469 43.60 -28.84 37.44
N GLU A 470 43.61 -28.58 38.74
CA GLU A 470 44.69 -28.94 39.65
C GLU A 470 44.52 -30.40 40.09
N SER A 471 45.55 -31.21 39.87
CA SER A 471 45.57 -32.59 40.34
C SER A 471 46.15 -32.61 41.75
N GLY A 472 45.28 -32.65 42.75
CA GLY A 472 45.67 -32.59 44.15
C GLY A 472 45.93 -31.16 44.58
N CYS A 473 45.09 -30.65 45.46
CA CYS A 473 45.31 -29.37 46.09
C CYS A 473 46.60 -29.47 46.91
N ALA A 474 47.61 -28.64 46.63
CA ALA A 474 48.87 -28.72 47.38
C ALA A 474 48.67 -28.45 48.88
N ALA A 475 47.63 -27.67 49.21
CA ALA A 475 47.18 -27.43 50.57
C ALA A 475 46.43 -28.60 51.21
N ASP A 476 45.91 -29.56 50.44
CA ASP A 476 45.42 -30.86 50.92
C ASP A 476 46.66 -31.75 51.11
N PHE A 477 47.35 -31.50 52.21
CA PHE A 477 48.65 -32.11 52.49
C PHE A 477 48.50 -33.56 52.93
N ASN A 478 47.36 -33.93 53.52
CA ASN A 478 47.08 -35.28 53.97
C ASN A 478 46.33 -36.15 52.93
N ASP A 479 45.96 -35.56 51.79
CA ASP A 479 45.21 -36.18 50.66
C ASP A 479 43.84 -36.76 51.08
N ASP A 480 43.14 -36.12 52.03
CA ASP A 480 41.81 -36.54 52.49
C ASP A 480 40.65 -35.91 51.70
N GLY A 481 40.96 -34.99 50.77
CA GLY A 481 40.00 -34.33 49.89
C GLY A 481 39.44 -33.03 50.44
N PHE A 482 39.90 -32.56 51.59
CA PHE A 482 39.55 -31.28 52.19
C PHE A 482 40.82 -30.49 52.53
N VAL A 483 40.72 -29.16 52.57
CA VAL A 483 41.76 -28.30 53.15
C VAL A 483 41.26 -27.81 54.49
N ASP A 484 41.79 -28.39 55.56
CA ASP A 484 41.42 -28.02 56.91
C ASP A 484 42.61 -28.10 57.89
N PHE A 485 42.32 -27.91 59.17
CA PHE A 485 43.37 -27.87 60.18
C PHE A 485 44.27 -29.14 60.18
N PHE A 486 43.78 -30.29 59.73
CA PHE A 486 44.56 -31.53 59.68
C PHE A 486 45.67 -31.49 58.62
N ASP A 487 45.53 -30.71 57.55
CA ASP A 487 46.60 -30.51 56.57
C ASP A 487 47.71 -29.63 57.11
N ALA A 488 47.35 -28.56 57.82
CA ALA A 488 48.32 -27.69 58.46
C ALA A 488 49.09 -28.43 59.56
N ASP A 489 48.41 -29.25 60.37
CA ASP A 489 49.05 -30.11 61.37
C ASP A 489 50.00 -31.13 60.72
N ALA A 490 49.57 -31.78 59.64
CA ALA A 490 50.39 -32.73 58.90
C ALA A 490 51.62 -32.08 58.24
N PHE A 491 51.49 -30.87 57.69
CA PHE A 491 52.61 -30.13 57.11
C PHE A 491 53.61 -29.70 58.18
N VAL A 492 53.15 -29.12 59.29
CA VAL A 492 54.03 -28.68 60.38
C VAL A 492 54.77 -29.87 61.00
N ALA A 493 54.10 -31.00 61.19
CA ALA A 493 54.75 -32.23 61.67
C ALA A 493 55.85 -32.71 60.71
N CYS A 494 55.63 -32.59 59.40
CA CYS A 494 56.61 -32.93 58.37
C CYS A 494 57.78 -31.92 58.37
N PHE A 495 57.48 -30.63 58.50
CA PHE A 495 58.44 -29.51 58.53
C PHE A 495 59.38 -29.58 59.74
N GLU A 496 58.86 -29.93 60.91
CA GLU A 496 59.65 -30.12 62.13
C GLU A 496 60.44 -31.44 62.15
N GLY A 497 60.31 -32.27 61.10
CA GLY A 497 61.02 -33.53 60.95
C GLY A 497 60.48 -34.68 61.79
N VAL A 498 59.21 -34.61 62.20
CA VAL A 498 58.55 -35.64 63.01
C VAL A 498 58.06 -36.79 62.11
N GLU A 499 57.15 -36.51 61.17
CA GLU A 499 56.58 -37.48 60.23
C GLU A 499 55.97 -36.76 59.01
N CYS A 500 56.16 -37.31 57.82
CA CYS A 500 55.55 -36.80 56.59
C CYS A 500 54.56 -37.84 56.03
N PRO A 501 53.37 -37.42 55.54
CA PRO A 501 52.45 -38.31 54.85
C PRO A 501 53.12 -39.02 53.66
N PRO A 502 52.68 -40.24 53.30
CA PRO A 502 53.33 -41.01 52.23
C PRO A 502 53.39 -40.26 50.90
N GLY A 503 54.60 -40.00 50.41
CA GLY A 503 54.80 -39.32 49.13
C GLY A 503 54.79 -37.79 49.19
N LYS A 504 54.59 -37.21 50.38
CA LYS A 504 54.70 -35.76 50.62
C LYS A 504 56.08 -35.41 51.19
N THR A 505 56.46 -34.15 51.05
CA THR A 505 57.72 -33.58 51.51
C THR A 505 57.47 -32.21 52.14
N ALA A 506 58.28 -31.83 53.12
CA ALA A 506 58.26 -30.49 53.72
C ALA A 506 58.98 -29.43 52.87
N ASP A 507 59.73 -29.87 51.84
CA ASP A 507 60.26 -29.02 50.77
C ASP A 507 59.09 -28.69 49.82
N PHE A 508 58.28 -27.71 50.21
CA PHE A 508 57.01 -27.37 49.58
C PHE A 508 57.22 -26.68 48.23
N ASN A 509 58.26 -25.85 48.13
CA ASN A 509 58.60 -25.12 46.92
C ASN A 509 59.53 -25.91 45.98
N ASN A 510 60.00 -27.09 46.42
CA ASN A 510 60.88 -28.02 45.69
C ASN A 510 62.24 -27.42 45.33
N ASP A 511 62.79 -26.54 46.16
CA ASP A 511 64.12 -25.94 45.96
C ASP A 511 65.27 -26.82 46.48
N GLY A 512 64.94 -27.93 47.12
CA GLY A 512 65.87 -28.92 47.65
C GLY A 512 66.31 -28.65 49.09
N PHE A 513 65.77 -27.62 49.73
CA PHE A 513 65.96 -27.31 51.14
C PHE A 513 64.61 -27.32 51.87
N VAL A 514 64.64 -27.56 53.18
CA VAL A 514 63.46 -27.38 54.04
C VAL A 514 63.78 -26.20 54.95
N ASP A 515 63.20 -25.04 54.64
CA ASP A 515 63.46 -23.80 55.34
C ASP A 515 62.20 -22.91 55.47
N PHE A 516 62.37 -21.69 55.97
CA PHE A 516 61.23 -20.80 56.23
C PHE A 516 60.39 -20.51 54.98
N PHE A 517 60.96 -20.56 53.78
CA PHE A 517 60.23 -20.27 52.55
C PHE A 517 59.20 -21.36 52.20
N ASP A 518 59.45 -22.62 52.57
CA ASP A 518 58.46 -23.70 52.42
C ASP A 518 57.24 -23.50 53.30
N LEU A 519 57.46 -23.05 54.54
CA LEU A 519 56.39 -22.77 55.47
C LEU A 519 55.55 -21.56 55.02
N ASP A 520 56.20 -20.51 54.52
CA ASP A 520 55.50 -19.32 54.00
C ASP A 520 54.64 -19.68 52.78
N GLU A 521 55.16 -20.52 51.87
CA GLU A 521 54.46 -20.94 50.67
C GLU A 521 53.33 -21.94 50.96
N PHE A 522 53.51 -22.85 51.92
CA PHE A 522 52.44 -23.71 52.39
C PHE A 522 51.31 -22.91 53.06
N ILE A 523 51.63 -21.95 53.92
CA ILE A 523 50.61 -21.10 54.57
C ILE A 523 49.85 -20.28 53.52
N ALA A 524 50.54 -19.73 52.52
CA ALA A 524 49.89 -19.01 51.43
C ALA A 524 48.92 -19.91 50.65
N ALA A 525 49.31 -21.15 50.34
CA ALA A 525 48.44 -22.13 49.70
C ALA A 525 47.26 -22.54 50.59
N PHE A 526 47.50 -22.74 51.89
CA PHE A 526 46.48 -23.12 52.88
C PHE A 526 45.42 -22.03 53.09
N GLU A 527 45.84 -20.76 53.14
CA GLU A 527 44.91 -19.63 53.25
C GLU A 527 44.12 -19.36 51.96
N ALA A 528 44.71 -19.68 50.80
CA ALA A 528 44.04 -19.56 49.50
C ALA A 528 43.00 -20.66 49.27
N GLY A 529 43.20 -21.84 49.85
CA GLY A 529 42.36 -23.02 49.64
C GLY A 529 42.53 -23.65 48.26
N CYS A 530 41.60 -24.53 47.92
CA CYS A 530 41.29 -25.01 46.57
C CYS A 530 39.86 -24.56 46.20
#